data_AF-A0AAE4NMM2-F1
#
_entry.id   AF-A0AAE4NMM2-F1
#
_cell.length_a   1.000
_cell.length_b   1.000
_cell.length_c   1.000
_cell.angle_alpha   90.00
_cell.angle_beta   90.00
_cell.angle_gamma   90.00
#
_symmetry.space_group_name_H-M   'P 1'
#
loop_
_entity.id
_entity.type
_entity.pdbx_description
1 polymer ?
#
loop_
_entity_poly.entity_id
_entity_poly.type
_entity_poly.pdbx_seq_one_letter_code
_entity_poly.pdbx_strand_id
1 'polypeptide(L)'
;MIADKIKNKSARVIPVVLGGFENVLPKMMVSLTGVDLGKGFEDKEFAKLLTLIHGYKINPSKPVKNPRETIAKIMNISQENIEVDDEINFQNIFIEGIISEKVTSPRNDGTRGSALYNIPFQLNYSPKHRWSEYFLHYWNNPPRFTTMHRSNIASISRDIIWLKGTTLEEVKDYHKDTLLLAIAEANKSFRSELLKAKKEKQVEEQREKDFRERVTKAVDDIIF
;
A
#
# COMPACT_ATOMS: atom_id res chain seq x y z
N MET A 1 -27.94 54.43 -13.56
CA MET A 1 -26.58 54.24 -14.11
C MET A 1 -25.92 53.00 -13.47
N ILE A 2 -24.80 52.49 -14.02
CA ILE A 2 -24.04 51.35 -13.42
C ILE A 2 -23.59 51.69 -11.98
N ALA A 3 -23.24 52.95 -11.72
CA ALA A 3 -22.90 53.46 -10.39
C ALA A 3 -23.99 53.18 -9.35
N ASP A 4 -25.26 53.41 -9.69
CA ASP A 4 -26.40 53.18 -8.79
C ASP A 4 -26.60 51.69 -8.50
N LYS A 5 -26.39 50.83 -9.50
CA LYS A 5 -26.48 49.37 -9.34
C LYS A 5 -25.40 48.83 -8.40
N ILE A 6 -24.19 49.39 -8.48
CA ILE A 6 -23.07 49.05 -7.58
C ILE A 6 -23.38 49.55 -6.16
N LYS A 7 -23.79 50.82 -6.02
CA LYS A 7 -24.08 51.45 -4.73
C LYS A 7 -25.23 50.75 -3.99
N ASN A 8 -26.28 50.37 -4.71
CA ASN A 8 -27.47 49.71 -4.15
C ASN A 8 -27.37 48.19 -4.13
N LYS A 9 -26.23 47.61 -4.54
CA LYS A 9 -25.99 46.16 -4.65
C LYS A 9 -27.09 45.39 -5.42
N SER A 10 -27.79 46.06 -6.32
CA SER A 10 -28.93 45.50 -7.06
C SER A 10 -28.50 44.59 -8.21
N ALA A 11 -27.20 44.56 -8.53
CA ALA A 11 -26.62 43.66 -9.52
C ALA A 11 -25.16 43.33 -9.14
N ARG A 12 -24.73 42.11 -9.47
CA ARG A 12 -23.32 41.72 -9.37
C ARG A 12 -22.57 42.28 -10.58
N VAL A 13 -21.56 43.11 -10.33
CA VAL A 13 -20.69 43.69 -11.36
C VAL A 13 -19.30 43.08 -11.19
N ILE A 14 -18.79 42.48 -12.26
CA ILE A 14 -17.47 41.83 -12.29
C ILE A 14 -16.66 42.56 -13.38
N PRO A 15 -15.69 43.42 -13.00
CA PRO A 15 -14.80 44.03 -13.98
C PRO A 15 -13.94 42.96 -14.67
N VAL A 16 -13.84 43.04 -15.99
CA VAL A 16 -12.98 42.17 -16.79
C VAL A 16 -11.99 43.04 -17.56
N VAL A 17 -10.70 42.76 -17.42
CA VAL A 17 -9.61 43.49 -18.09
C VAL A 17 -8.73 42.53 -18.90
N LEU A 18 -7.92 43.09 -19.79
CA LEU A 18 -6.92 42.37 -20.57
C LEU A 18 -5.56 43.04 -20.36
N GLY A 19 -4.64 42.36 -19.67
CA GLY A 19 -3.27 42.86 -19.49
C GLY A 19 -3.07 43.73 -18.25
N GLY A 20 -3.82 43.46 -17.18
CA GLY A 20 -3.63 44.07 -15.87
C GLY A 20 -4.68 45.13 -15.48
N PHE A 21 -4.74 45.41 -14.17
CA PHE A 21 -5.69 46.37 -13.58
C PHE A 21 -5.14 47.78 -13.40
N GLU A 22 -3.85 48.01 -13.69
CA GLU A 22 -3.18 49.28 -13.45
C GLU A 22 -3.77 50.40 -14.33
N ASN A 23 -4.40 51.39 -13.70
CA ASN A 23 -4.99 52.58 -14.34
C ASN A 23 -6.13 52.34 -15.35
N VAL A 24 -6.60 51.10 -15.54
CA VAL A 24 -7.70 50.78 -16.47
C VAL A 24 -9.08 50.97 -15.83
N LEU A 25 -9.20 50.73 -14.52
CA LEU A 25 -10.49 50.78 -13.85
C LEU A 25 -10.81 52.19 -13.30
N PRO A 26 -12.05 52.67 -13.47
CA PRO A 26 -12.52 53.85 -12.75
C PRO A 26 -12.39 53.66 -11.24
N LYS A 27 -12.05 54.72 -10.49
CA LYS A 27 -11.85 54.66 -9.02
C LYS A 27 -12.97 53.96 -8.24
N MET A 28 -14.21 54.09 -8.72
CA MET A 28 -15.39 53.47 -8.12
C MET A 28 -15.41 51.93 -8.22
N MET A 29 -14.65 51.33 -9.13
CA MET A 29 -14.60 49.87 -9.36
C MET A 29 -13.35 49.20 -8.78
N VAL A 30 -12.40 49.97 -8.25
CA VAL A 30 -11.12 49.45 -7.73
C VAL A 30 -11.34 48.49 -6.55
N SER A 31 -12.41 48.66 -5.77
CA SER A 31 -12.75 47.77 -4.66
C SER A 31 -13.51 46.51 -5.07
N LEU A 32 -13.86 46.34 -6.35
CA LEU A 32 -14.56 45.16 -6.84
C LEU A 32 -13.57 44.05 -7.19
N THR A 33 -13.95 42.80 -6.96
CA THR A 33 -13.18 41.65 -7.45
C THR A 33 -13.29 41.57 -8.97
N GLY A 34 -12.24 42.00 -9.67
CA GLY A 34 -12.12 41.87 -11.12
C GLY A 34 -11.37 40.59 -11.55
N VAL A 35 -11.50 40.25 -12.83
CA VAL A 35 -10.73 39.19 -13.50
C VAL A 35 -9.88 39.77 -14.63
N ASP A 36 -8.60 39.40 -14.70
CA ASP A 36 -7.71 39.71 -15.83
C ASP A 36 -7.59 38.50 -16.75
N LEU A 37 -7.99 38.64 -18.00
CA LEU A 37 -7.94 37.58 -19.02
C LEU A 37 -6.65 37.59 -19.84
N GLY A 38 -5.60 38.29 -19.38
CA GLY A 38 -4.36 38.57 -20.14
C GLY A 38 -3.67 37.39 -20.83
N LYS A 39 -3.93 36.13 -20.47
CA LYS A 39 -3.38 34.93 -21.13
C LYS A 39 -4.39 34.12 -21.95
N GLY A 40 -5.59 34.64 -22.17
CA GLY A 40 -6.65 33.98 -22.95
C GLY A 40 -7.56 33.07 -22.12
N PHE A 41 -8.34 32.24 -22.80
CA PHE A 41 -9.43 31.44 -22.21
C PHE A 41 -8.98 30.16 -21.49
N GLU A 42 -7.72 29.76 -21.61
CA GLU A 42 -7.16 28.56 -20.95
C GLU A 42 -6.54 28.86 -19.58
N ASP A 43 -6.68 30.09 -19.09
CA ASP A 43 -6.11 30.51 -17.80
C ASP A 43 -7.07 30.27 -16.62
N LYS A 44 -6.48 30.06 -15.44
CA LYS A 44 -7.13 29.99 -14.14
C LYS A 44 -8.02 31.20 -13.86
N GLU A 45 -7.67 32.37 -14.38
CA GLU A 45 -8.49 33.58 -14.26
C GLU A 45 -9.81 33.47 -15.05
N PHE A 46 -9.81 32.89 -16.25
CA PHE A 46 -11.05 32.61 -16.98
C PHE A 46 -11.93 31.59 -16.25
N ALA A 47 -11.33 30.55 -15.67
CA ALA A 47 -12.05 29.60 -14.83
C ALA A 47 -12.70 30.27 -13.60
N LYS A 48 -12.03 31.25 -12.98
CA LYS A 48 -12.62 32.06 -11.90
C LYS A 48 -13.78 32.93 -12.37
N LEU A 49 -13.71 33.51 -13.58
CA LEU A 49 -14.83 34.27 -14.14
C LEU A 49 -16.07 33.39 -14.30
N LEU A 50 -15.90 32.19 -14.86
CA LEU A 50 -17.01 31.23 -15.03
C LEU A 50 -17.63 30.81 -13.69
N THR A 51 -16.82 30.60 -12.64
CA THR A 51 -17.37 30.31 -11.31
C THR A 51 -18.13 31.49 -10.71
N LEU A 52 -17.66 32.73 -10.92
CA LEU A 52 -18.34 33.94 -10.44
C LEU A 52 -19.68 34.20 -11.15
N ILE A 53 -19.74 33.96 -12.47
CA ILE A 53 -20.95 34.11 -13.30
C ILE A 53 -21.99 33.05 -12.95
N HIS A 54 -21.58 31.77 -12.93
CA HIS A 54 -22.51 30.65 -12.76
C HIS A 54 -22.74 30.27 -11.29
N GLY A 55 -21.97 30.84 -10.35
CA GLY A 55 -22.11 30.55 -8.92
C GLY A 55 -21.57 29.18 -8.51
N TYR A 56 -20.73 28.54 -9.34
CA TYR A 56 -20.12 27.25 -9.01
C TYR A 56 -19.16 27.38 -7.82
N LYS A 57 -19.25 26.45 -6.88
CA LYS A 57 -18.26 26.28 -5.79
C LYS A 57 -17.30 25.16 -6.16
N ILE A 58 -16.04 25.49 -6.42
CA ILE A 58 -14.99 24.48 -6.58
C ILE A 58 -14.66 23.96 -5.18
N ASN A 59 -15.08 22.72 -4.88
CA ASN A 59 -14.56 21.98 -3.74
C ASN A 59 -13.28 21.29 -4.20
N PRO A 60 -12.07 21.77 -3.85
CA PRO A 60 -10.88 20.98 -4.10
C PRO A 60 -11.03 19.69 -3.31
N SER A 61 -11.16 18.56 -4.01
CA SER A 61 -11.05 17.24 -3.40
C SER A 61 -9.80 17.27 -2.52
N LYS A 62 -9.95 16.94 -1.23
CA LYS A 62 -8.78 16.84 -0.33
C LYS A 62 -7.77 15.95 -1.05
N PRO A 63 -6.55 16.44 -1.35
CA PRO A 63 -5.58 15.59 -2.01
C PRO A 63 -5.35 14.40 -1.09
N VAL A 64 -5.60 13.19 -1.61
CA VAL A 64 -5.19 11.96 -0.96
C VAL A 64 -3.67 12.00 -0.96
N LYS A 65 -3.09 12.52 0.12
CA LYS A 65 -1.63 12.64 0.23
C LYS A 65 -1.08 11.23 0.29
N ASN A 66 -0.27 10.87 -0.68
CA ASN A 66 0.51 9.65 -0.62
C ASN A 66 1.50 9.77 0.56
N PRO A 67 1.45 8.87 1.56
CA PRO A 67 2.35 8.92 2.70
C PRO A 67 3.83 8.90 2.30
N ARG A 68 4.20 8.13 1.26
CA ARG A 68 5.59 8.05 0.78
C ARG A 68 6.07 9.39 0.24
N GLU A 69 5.27 10.06 -0.58
CA GLU A 69 5.62 11.38 -1.12
C GLU A 69 5.76 12.42 0.00
N THR A 70 4.90 12.33 1.01
CA THR A 70 4.92 13.24 2.16
C THR A 70 6.19 13.02 2.99
N ILE A 71 6.55 11.77 3.26
CA ILE A 71 7.78 11.42 4.00
C ILE A 71 9.01 11.83 3.19
N ALA A 72 9.05 11.57 1.88
CA ALA A 72 10.18 11.92 1.01
C ALA A 72 10.47 13.42 1.04
N LYS A 73 9.41 14.22 0.93
CA LYS A 73 9.49 15.67 0.95
C LYS A 73 9.93 16.22 2.30
N ILE A 74 9.44 15.66 3.41
CA ILE A 74 9.79 16.12 4.77
C ILE A 74 11.23 15.75 5.11
N MET A 75 11.65 14.53 4.77
CA MET A 75 12.95 13.98 5.14
C MET A 75 14.05 14.30 4.11
N ASN A 76 13.71 15.00 3.03
CA ASN A 76 14.60 15.37 1.93
C ASN A 76 15.36 14.16 1.34
N ILE A 77 14.63 13.06 1.16
CA ILE A 77 15.11 11.80 0.59
C ILE A 77 14.31 11.46 -0.66
N SER A 78 14.91 10.73 -1.62
CA SER A 78 14.16 10.21 -2.77
C SER A 78 13.02 9.31 -2.28
N GLN A 79 11.87 9.35 -2.97
CA GLN A 79 10.77 8.41 -2.72
C GLN A 79 11.22 6.95 -2.85
N GLU A 80 12.23 6.71 -3.69
CA GLU A 80 12.86 5.41 -3.93
C GLU A 80 13.61 4.89 -2.71
N ASN A 81 14.07 5.79 -1.83
CA ASN A 81 14.79 5.45 -0.59
C ASN A 81 13.83 5.20 0.58
N ILE A 82 12.52 5.33 0.38
CA ILE A 82 11.50 5.01 1.39
C ILE A 82 11.09 3.57 1.17
N GLU A 83 11.92 2.69 1.69
CA GLU A 83 11.63 1.29 1.80
C GLU A 83 10.51 1.12 2.85
N VAL A 84 9.41 0.47 2.45
CA VAL A 84 8.40 0.03 3.42
C VAL A 84 8.98 -1.16 4.15
N ASP A 85 8.84 -1.20 5.47
CA ASP A 85 9.44 -2.17 6.41
C ASP A 85 9.30 -3.64 5.95
N ASP A 86 8.27 -3.90 5.16
CA ASP A 86 7.98 -5.14 4.44
C ASP A 86 9.10 -5.66 3.50
N GLU A 87 9.98 -4.81 2.96
CA GLU A 87 11.01 -5.20 1.97
C GLU A 87 12.39 -5.53 2.58
N ILE A 88 12.68 -5.09 3.82
CA ILE A 88 14.04 -5.22 4.40
C ILE A 88 14.10 -6.28 5.50
N ASN A 89 13.06 -6.44 6.32
CA ASN A 89 13.14 -7.25 7.53
C ASN A 89 12.20 -8.45 7.47
N PHE A 90 12.45 -9.39 6.56
CA PHE A 90 11.92 -10.74 6.77
C PHE A 90 12.60 -11.37 7.99
N GLN A 91 11.95 -11.23 9.14
CA GLN A 91 12.30 -11.96 10.34
C GLN A 91 11.85 -13.41 10.17
N ASN A 92 12.68 -14.35 10.63
CA ASN A 92 12.29 -15.76 10.65
C ASN A 92 11.01 -15.92 11.46
N ILE A 93 10.04 -16.61 10.87
CA ILE A 93 8.82 -16.97 11.57
C ILE A 93 9.09 -18.25 12.37
N PHE A 94 8.69 -18.27 13.64
CA PHE A 94 8.79 -19.44 14.50
C PHE A 94 7.56 -19.53 15.42
N ILE A 95 7.35 -20.72 15.98
CA ILE A 95 6.28 -20.96 16.95
C ILE A 95 6.78 -20.54 18.33
N GLU A 96 6.04 -19.66 19.00
CA GLU A 96 6.27 -19.28 20.40
C GLU A 96 5.74 -20.34 21.36
N GLY A 97 4.60 -20.94 21.02
CA GLY A 97 3.97 -21.97 21.84
C GLY A 97 2.58 -22.33 21.37
N ILE A 98 1.91 -23.15 22.17
CA ILE A 98 0.49 -23.50 21.99
C ILE A 98 -0.35 -22.52 22.80
N ILE A 99 -1.41 -21.96 22.18
CA ILE A 99 -2.35 -21.08 22.88
C ILE A 99 -3.38 -21.96 23.60
N SER A 100 -3.08 -22.34 24.84
CA SER A 100 -3.89 -23.28 25.63
C SER A 100 -5.38 -22.91 25.70
N GLU A 101 -5.69 -21.63 25.89
CA GLU A 101 -7.06 -21.10 25.97
C GLU A 101 -7.89 -21.28 24.70
N LYS A 102 -7.24 -21.48 23.54
CA LYS A 102 -7.89 -21.62 22.24
C LYS A 102 -7.95 -23.08 21.76
N VAL A 103 -7.43 -24.02 22.53
CA VAL A 103 -7.57 -25.46 22.25
C VAL A 103 -9.04 -25.83 22.38
N THR A 104 -9.61 -26.46 21.35
CA THR A 104 -11.03 -26.83 21.37
C THR A 104 -11.25 -28.16 22.09
N SER A 105 -12.45 -28.39 22.62
CA SER A 105 -12.83 -29.72 23.11
C SER A 105 -13.13 -30.68 21.94
N PRO A 106 -12.81 -31.97 22.08
CA PRO A 106 -13.28 -33.00 21.15
C PRO A 106 -14.81 -33.18 21.23
N ARG A 107 -15.41 -33.73 20.17
CA ARG A 107 -16.87 -33.96 20.11
C ARG A 107 -17.32 -35.13 20.99
N ASN A 108 -16.50 -36.18 21.07
CA ASN A 108 -16.76 -37.39 21.85
C ASN A 108 -18.13 -38.07 21.59
N ASP A 109 -18.67 -37.95 20.38
CA ASP A 109 -19.98 -38.50 19.98
C ASP A 109 -19.91 -39.96 19.45
N GLY A 110 -18.74 -40.60 19.53
CA GLY A 110 -18.50 -41.97 19.08
C GLY A 110 -18.36 -42.12 17.55
N THR A 111 -18.51 -41.04 16.79
CA THR A 111 -18.23 -41.05 15.35
C THR A 111 -16.73 -41.08 15.06
N ARG A 112 -16.35 -41.53 13.85
CA ARG A 112 -14.94 -41.58 13.46
C ARG A 112 -14.31 -40.19 13.53
N GLY A 113 -13.26 -40.05 14.36
CA GLY A 113 -12.55 -38.79 14.55
C GLY A 113 -13.14 -37.87 15.63
N SER A 114 -14.16 -38.32 16.37
CA SER A 114 -14.81 -37.53 17.42
C SER A 114 -13.89 -37.13 18.58
N ALA A 115 -12.80 -37.88 18.80
CA ALA A 115 -11.79 -37.61 19.83
C ALA A 115 -10.76 -36.54 19.43
N LEU A 116 -10.79 -36.08 18.17
CA LEU A 116 -9.85 -35.11 17.65
C LEU A 116 -10.34 -33.67 17.91
N TYR A 117 -9.40 -32.76 18.03
CA TYR A 117 -9.69 -31.34 18.27
C TYR A 117 -8.71 -30.42 17.54
N ASN A 118 -8.90 -29.10 17.70
CA ASN A 118 -8.10 -28.08 17.05
C ASN A 118 -7.04 -27.56 18.01
N ILE A 119 -5.80 -27.48 17.54
CA ILE A 119 -4.64 -27.01 18.32
C ILE A 119 -4.05 -25.77 17.64
N PRO A 120 -4.12 -24.60 18.31
CA PRO A 120 -3.54 -23.36 17.81
C PRO A 120 -2.10 -23.16 18.30
N PHE A 121 -1.21 -22.82 17.38
CA PHE A 121 0.18 -22.47 17.61
C PHE A 121 0.39 -20.99 17.32
N GLN A 122 0.88 -20.25 18.32
CA GLN A 122 1.22 -18.84 18.22
C GLN A 122 2.52 -18.66 17.43
N LEU A 123 2.50 -17.79 16.44
CA LEU A 123 3.69 -17.33 15.73
C LEU A 123 4.20 -16.02 16.33
N ASN A 124 5.50 -15.78 16.23
CA ASN A 124 6.12 -14.51 16.63
C ASN A 124 5.65 -13.31 15.78
N TYR A 125 5.20 -13.55 14.55
CA TYR A 125 4.62 -12.52 13.67
C TYR A 125 3.50 -13.10 12.81
N SER A 126 2.61 -12.21 12.35
CA SER A 126 1.63 -12.56 11.33
C SER A 126 2.32 -12.77 9.97
N PRO A 127 2.32 -13.99 9.40
CA PRO A 127 2.93 -14.25 8.10
C PRO A 127 2.24 -13.49 6.97
N LYS A 128 3.04 -13.17 5.94
CA LYS A 128 2.53 -12.74 4.63
C LYS A 128 1.84 -13.90 3.92
N HIS A 129 0.89 -13.58 3.05
CA HIS A 129 0.13 -14.59 2.30
C HIS A 129 1.01 -15.61 1.57
N ARG A 130 2.04 -15.14 0.86
CA ARG A 130 3.01 -16.02 0.19
C ARG A 130 3.74 -16.98 1.11
N TRP A 131 4.16 -16.51 2.29
CA TRP A 131 4.76 -17.38 3.30
C TRP A 131 3.78 -18.46 3.75
N SER A 132 2.50 -18.10 3.95
CA SER A 132 1.45 -19.06 4.32
C SER A 132 1.26 -20.13 3.26
N GLU A 133 1.31 -19.78 1.97
CA GLU A 133 1.27 -20.75 0.87
C GLU A 133 2.43 -21.74 0.95
N TYR A 134 3.66 -21.26 1.15
CA TYR A 134 4.82 -22.14 1.32
C TYR A 134 4.68 -23.05 2.53
N PHE A 135 4.27 -22.52 3.67
CA PHE A 135 4.06 -23.33 4.87
C PHE A 135 3.04 -24.44 4.63
N LEU A 136 1.87 -24.12 4.04
CA LEU A 136 0.85 -25.12 3.76
C LEU A 136 1.34 -26.16 2.74
N HIS A 137 2.11 -25.72 1.74
CA HIS A 137 2.74 -26.63 0.79
C HIS A 137 3.69 -27.63 1.47
N TYR A 138 4.60 -27.15 2.32
CA TYR A 138 5.56 -27.99 3.03
C TYR A 138 4.93 -28.79 4.18
N TRP A 139 3.83 -28.33 4.79
CA TRP A 139 3.06 -29.16 5.71
C TRP A 139 2.39 -30.33 4.97
N ASN A 140 1.84 -30.08 3.78
CA ASN A 140 1.17 -31.13 3.01
C ASN A 140 2.15 -32.09 2.34
N ASN A 141 3.34 -31.60 1.99
CA ASN A 141 4.39 -32.35 1.30
C ASN A 141 5.74 -32.16 2.02
N PRO A 142 5.86 -32.61 3.28
CA PRO A 142 7.07 -32.38 4.06
C PRO A 142 8.22 -33.24 3.53
N PRO A 143 9.46 -32.72 3.53
CA PRO A 143 10.61 -33.50 3.07
C PRO A 143 10.92 -34.69 3.98
N ARG A 144 10.43 -34.67 5.23
CA ARG A 144 10.49 -35.79 6.18
C ARG A 144 9.21 -35.82 7.03
N PHE A 145 8.59 -36.99 7.11
CA PHE A 145 7.37 -37.21 7.90
C PHE A 145 7.28 -38.63 8.43
N THR A 146 6.45 -38.81 9.45
CA THR A 146 6.07 -40.12 9.98
C THR A 146 4.87 -40.67 9.23
N THR A 147 4.62 -41.98 9.29
CA THR A 147 3.40 -42.58 8.71
C THR A 147 2.10 -42.05 9.33
N MET A 148 2.19 -41.46 10.53
CA MET A 148 1.08 -40.81 11.25
C MET A 148 0.87 -39.36 10.80
N HIS A 149 1.65 -38.82 9.87
CA HIS A 149 1.47 -37.48 9.36
C HIS A 149 0.13 -37.31 8.65
N ARG A 150 -0.57 -36.22 8.98
CA ARG A 150 -1.89 -35.91 8.45
C ARG A 150 -1.81 -34.63 7.63
N SER A 151 -1.81 -34.78 6.30
CA SER A 151 -1.89 -33.65 5.39
C SER A 151 -3.26 -32.95 5.50
N ASN A 152 -3.31 -31.69 5.08
CA ASN A 152 -4.51 -30.86 4.96
C ASN A 152 -5.24 -30.53 6.27
N ILE A 153 -4.65 -30.82 7.44
CA ILE A 153 -5.20 -30.37 8.72
C ILE A 153 -4.72 -28.97 9.11
N ALA A 154 -3.66 -28.45 8.49
CA ALA A 154 -3.11 -27.15 8.82
C ALA A 154 -3.87 -26.01 8.13
N SER A 155 -4.05 -24.90 8.84
CA SER A 155 -4.51 -23.63 8.28
C SER A 155 -3.88 -22.47 9.04
N ILE A 156 -3.75 -21.31 8.41
CA ILE A 156 -3.19 -20.11 9.05
C ILE A 156 -4.28 -19.04 9.12
N SER A 157 -4.41 -18.40 10.27
CA SER A 157 -5.26 -17.22 10.46
C SER A 157 -4.51 -16.21 11.30
N ARG A 158 -4.21 -15.05 10.71
CA ARG A 158 -3.31 -14.04 11.29
C ARG A 158 -1.97 -14.69 11.64
N ASP A 159 -1.51 -14.53 12.87
CA ASP A 159 -0.33 -15.06 13.52
C ASP A 159 -0.52 -16.45 14.15
N ILE A 160 -1.58 -17.19 13.78
CA ILE A 160 -1.88 -18.50 14.38
C ILE A 160 -1.91 -19.59 13.32
N ILE A 161 -1.12 -20.64 13.52
CA ILE A 161 -1.29 -21.91 12.81
C ILE A 161 -2.29 -22.77 13.58
N TRP A 162 -3.31 -23.26 12.88
CA TRP A 162 -4.29 -24.20 13.40
C TRP A 162 -4.06 -25.57 12.81
N LEU A 163 -3.81 -26.58 13.64
CA LEU A 163 -3.94 -27.98 13.25
C LEU A 163 -5.34 -28.46 13.63
N LYS A 164 -6.15 -28.80 12.63
CA LYS A 164 -7.56 -29.16 12.77
C LYS A 164 -7.76 -30.67 12.72
N GLY A 165 -8.18 -31.27 13.82
CA GLY A 165 -8.43 -32.71 13.88
C GLY A 165 -7.16 -33.51 14.19
N THR A 166 -6.49 -33.16 15.29
CA THR A 166 -5.39 -33.91 15.89
C THR A 166 -5.51 -33.90 17.42
N THR A 167 -4.53 -34.43 18.13
CA THR A 167 -4.43 -34.45 19.60
C THR A 167 -3.07 -33.91 20.06
N LEU A 168 -2.96 -33.49 21.32
CA LEU A 168 -1.70 -33.02 21.90
C LEU A 168 -0.65 -34.14 21.93
N GLU A 169 -1.08 -35.38 22.14
CA GLU A 169 -0.25 -36.58 22.09
C GLU A 169 0.32 -36.79 20.68
N GLU A 170 -0.53 -36.75 19.65
CA GLU A 170 -0.07 -36.81 18.25
C GLU A 170 0.87 -35.65 17.90
N VAL A 171 0.59 -34.45 18.41
CA VAL A 171 1.48 -33.30 18.22
C VAL A 171 2.85 -33.56 18.82
N LYS A 172 2.90 -34.04 20.06
CA LYS A 172 4.13 -34.32 20.78
C LYS A 172 4.95 -35.41 20.10
N ASP A 173 4.31 -36.50 19.69
CA ASP A 173 5.00 -37.72 19.26
C ASP A 173 5.28 -37.74 17.75
N TYR A 174 4.47 -37.04 16.94
CA TYR A 174 4.54 -37.16 15.47
C TYR A 174 4.58 -35.84 14.71
N HIS A 175 3.81 -34.83 15.10
CA HIS A 175 3.67 -33.62 14.26
C HIS A 175 4.66 -32.51 14.56
N LYS A 176 5.22 -32.43 15.77
CA LYS A 176 6.11 -31.35 16.19
C LYS A 176 7.28 -31.15 15.21
N ASP A 177 7.99 -32.22 14.89
CA ASP A 177 9.18 -32.13 14.03
C ASP A 177 8.81 -31.75 12.60
N THR A 178 7.72 -32.31 12.06
CA THR A 178 7.19 -31.95 10.74
C THR A 178 6.71 -30.50 10.69
N LEU A 179 6.12 -30.00 11.77
CA LEU A 179 5.67 -28.61 11.89
C LEU A 179 6.85 -27.63 11.87
N LEU A 180 7.90 -27.92 12.65
CA LEU A 180 9.13 -27.12 12.67
C LEU A 180 9.84 -27.15 11.31
N LEU A 181 9.86 -28.31 10.65
CA LEU A 181 10.45 -28.48 9.32
C LEU A 181 9.69 -27.66 8.27
N ALA A 182 8.36 -27.70 8.28
CA ALA A 182 7.54 -26.91 7.35
C ALA A 182 7.75 -25.41 7.53
N ILE A 183 7.92 -24.93 8.76
CA ILE A 183 8.26 -23.53 9.06
C ILE A 183 9.64 -23.18 8.53
N ALA A 184 10.64 -24.05 8.73
CA ALA A 184 12.01 -23.81 8.27
C ALA A 184 12.08 -23.70 6.74
N GLU A 185 11.41 -24.61 6.02
CA GLU A 185 11.36 -24.58 4.55
C GLU A 185 10.52 -23.39 4.03
N ALA A 186 9.43 -23.02 4.71
CA ALA A 186 8.68 -21.81 4.36
C ALA A 186 9.52 -20.53 4.51
N ASN A 187 10.26 -20.41 5.62
CA ASN A 187 11.18 -19.30 5.84
C ASN A 187 12.24 -19.22 4.74
N LYS A 188 12.83 -20.36 4.38
CA LYS A 188 13.86 -20.46 3.34
C LYS A 188 13.31 -20.07 1.96
N SER A 189 12.18 -20.64 1.55
CA SER A 189 11.58 -20.39 0.24
C SER A 189 11.10 -18.94 0.11
N PHE A 190 10.46 -18.41 1.14
CA PHE A 190 10.03 -17.02 1.14
C PHE A 190 11.21 -16.04 1.12
N ARG A 191 12.27 -16.30 1.90
CA ARG A 191 13.51 -15.51 1.83
C ARG A 191 14.12 -15.55 0.43
N SER A 192 14.14 -16.71 -0.21
CA SER A 192 14.66 -16.86 -1.58
C SER A 192 13.85 -16.05 -2.59
N GLU A 193 12.51 -16.09 -2.49
CA GLU A 193 11.60 -15.27 -3.33
C GLU A 193 11.89 -13.77 -3.16
N LEU A 194 12.03 -13.29 -1.92
CA LEU A 194 12.35 -11.89 -1.63
C LEU A 194 13.70 -11.47 -2.19
N LEU A 195 14.74 -12.29 -2.02
CA LEU A 195 16.08 -12.01 -2.55
C LEU A 195 16.08 -11.95 -4.08
N LYS A 196 15.33 -12.85 -4.73
CA LYS A 196 15.19 -12.86 -6.19
C LYS A 196 14.50 -11.60 -6.69
N ALA A 197 13.36 -11.22 -6.08
CA ALA A 197 12.62 -10.02 -6.44
C ALA A 197 13.47 -8.75 -6.25
N LYS A 198 14.23 -8.66 -5.15
CA LYS A 198 15.13 -7.53 -4.90
C LYS A 198 16.22 -7.44 -5.97
N LYS A 199 16.83 -8.58 -6.34
CA LYS A 199 17.85 -8.62 -7.38
C LYS A 199 17.30 -8.21 -8.75
N GLU A 200 16.10 -8.68 -9.11
CA GLU A 200 15.44 -8.32 -10.37
C GLU A 200 15.14 -6.82 -10.44
N LYS A 201 14.64 -6.23 -9.34
CA LYS A 201 14.40 -4.79 -9.24
C LYS A 201 15.68 -3.98 -9.40
N GLN A 202 16.77 -4.37 -8.74
CA GLN A 202 18.08 -3.72 -8.87
C GLN A 202 18.65 -3.79 -10.30
N VAL A 203 18.47 -4.92 -10.98
CA VAL A 203 18.90 -5.08 -12.38
C VAL A 203 18.11 -4.15 -13.30
N GLU A 204 16.80 -4.04 -13.10
CA GLU A 204 15.95 -3.15 -13.90
C GLU A 204 16.29 -1.68 -13.66
N GLU A 205 16.45 -1.28 -12.41
CA GLU A 205 16.88 0.08 -12.04
C GLU A 205 18.23 0.45 -12.67
N GLN A 206 19.18 -0.50 -12.69
CA GLN A 206 20.47 -0.28 -13.35
C GLN A 206 20.31 -0.11 -14.86
N ARG A 207 19.48 -0.94 -15.51
CA ARG A 207 19.20 -0.83 -16.95
C ARG A 207 18.56 0.50 -17.31
N GLU A 208 17.62 1.00 -16.49
CA GLU A 208 17.00 2.29 -16.69
C GLU A 208 18.02 3.44 -16.55
N LYS A 209 18.92 3.38 -15.56
CA LYS A 209 20.01 4.35 -15.41
C LYS A 209 20.94 4.33 -16.61
N ASP A 210 21.43 3.15 -16.99
CA ASP A 210 22.32 2.97 -18.15
C ASP A 210 21.65 3.46 -19.45
N PHE A 211 20.34 3.26 -19.60
CA PHE A 211 19.58 3.78 -20.72
C PHE A 211 19.51 5.31 -20.70
N ARG A 212 19.14 5.93 -19.56
CA ARG A 212 19.09 7.39 -19.43
C ARG A 212 20.43 8.03 -19.71
N GLU A 213 21.52 7.49 -19.17
CA GLU A 213 22.88 7.98 -19.44
C GLU A 213 23.25 7.92 -20.93
N ARG A 214 22.89 6.83 -21.61
CA ARG A 214 23.09 6.70 -23.06
C ARG A 214 22.29 7.73 -23.84
N VAL A 215 21.03 7.96 -23.47
CA VAL A 215 20.18 8.97 -24.14
C VAL A 215 20.76 10.37 -23.93
N THR A 216 21.15 10.75 -22.71
CA THR A 216 21.73 12.07 -22.43
C THR A 216 22.99 12.31 -23.28
N LYS A 217 23.91 11.33 -23.33
CA LYS A 217 25.12 11.44 -24.17
C LYS A 217 24.78 11.62 -25.65
N ALA A 218 23.83 10.84 -26.16
CA ALA A 218 23.42 10.94 -27.55
C ALA A 218 22.74 12.27 -27.90
N VAL A 219 22.03 12.89 -26.94
CA VAL A 219 21.44 14.23 -27.13
C VAL A 219 22.54 15.29 -27.16
N ASP A 220 23.54 15.21 -26.29
CA ASP A 220 24.66 16.16 -26.25
C ASP A 220 25.49 16.14 -27.55
N ASP A 221 25.55 14.99 -28.23
CA ASP A 221 26.27 14.81 -29.50
C ASP A 221 25.51 15.38 -30.72
N ILE A 222 24.22 15.70 -30.60
CA ILE A 222 23.40 16.27 -31.70
C ILE A 222 23.42 17.80 -31.60
N ILE A 223 24.26 18.42 -32.45
CA ILE A 223 24.35 19.89 -32.58
C ILE A 223 23.35 20.36 -33.66
N PHE A 224 22.50 21.33 -33.34
CA PHE A 224 21.60 22.04 -34.27
C PHE A 224 22.15 23.42 -34.65
#